data_AF-A0A8S0VPG1-F1
#
_entry.id   AF-A0A8S0VPG1-F1
#
_cell.length_a   1.000
_cell.length_b   1.000
_cell.length_c   1.000
_cell.angle_alpha   90.00
_cell.angle_beta   90.00
_cell.angle_gamma   90.00
#
_symmetry.space_group_name_H-M   'P 1'
#
loop_
_entity.id
_entity.type
_entity.pdbx_description
1 polymer ?
#
loop_
_entity_poly.entity_id
_entity_poly.type
_entity_poly.pdbx_seq_one_letter_code
_entity_poly.pdbx_strand_id
1 'polypeptide(L)'
;MPDELADIPVFHCTSGSENPITWGEVSVFILAALSVFPSTSTYRYPCGSFTGNWHLDKFYSITLHYIPGYIADFITRLLGGKPIIVRLFRKFDQAANVLQAFTTKTWHFQHTNRLFLINELMSKEDKRLFDCDIKSIAWREFCLDYVAGVRKFLLKEPMSTLEGARKNLRIVFYRNLSIQLVFFLTTAYYLASSIGVFS
;
A
#
# COMPACT_ATOMS: atom_id res chain seq x y z
N MET A 1 -17.72 3.27 -42.46
CA MET A 1 -18.36 3.48 -41.14
C MET A 1 -18.90 4.90 -41.17
N PRO A 2 -20.18 5.17 -40.80
CA PRO A 2 -20.82 6.46 -41.08
C PRO A 2 -20.35 7.57 -40.13
N ASP A 3 -20.29 8.79 -40.66
CA ASP A 3 -19.87 10.06 -40.08
C ASP A 3 -20.84 10.66 -39.03
N GLU A 4 -21.34 9.84 -38.08
CA GLU A 4 -22.26 10.29 -37.03
C GLU A 4 -21.88 9.82 -35.60
N LEU A 5 -20.59 9.68 -35.34
CA LEU A 5 -20.08 9.93 -33.99
C LEU A 5 -19.73 11.41 -33.93
N ALA A 6 -20.72 12.26 -33.67
CA ALA A 6 -20.42 13.55 -33.05
C ALA A 6 -19.49 13.26 -31.87
N ASP A 7 -18.32 13.89 -31.87
CA ASP A 7 -17.20 13.59 -30.97
C ASP A 7 -17.72 13.53 -29.52
N ILE A 8 -17.86 12.33 -28.94
CA ILE A 8 -18.48 12.15 -27.63
C ILE A 8 -17.61 12.90 -26.62
N PRO A 9 -18.13 13.91 -25.91
CA PRO A 9 -17.30 14.72 -25.04
C PRO A 9 -16.74 13.87 -23.90
N VAL A 10 -15.40 13.79 -23.82
CA VAL A 10 -14.68 13.09 -22.75
C VAL A 10 -14.36 14.08 -21.64
N PHE A 11 -14.73 13.72 -20.41
CA PHE A 11 -14.48 14.49 -19.20
C PHE A 11 -13.48 13.76 -18.31
N HIS A 12 -12.23 14.21 -18.30
CA HIS A 12 -11.21 13.62 -17.44
C HIS A 12 -11.38 14.12 -16.01
N CYS A 13 -11.68 13.22 -15.06
CA CYS A 13 -11.68 13.48 -13.63
C CYS A 13 -10.37 13.00 -13.00
N THR A 14 -9.33 13.84 -13.09
CA THR A 14 -7.97 13.55 -12.61
C THR A 14 -7.48 14.55 -11.57
N SER A 15 -6.79 14.07 -10.54
CA SER A 15 -6.29 14.88 -9.42
C SER A 15 -4.96 15.58 -9.68
N GLY A 16 -4.14 15.09 -10.60
CA GLY A 16 -2.74 15.48 -10.73
C GLY A 16 -2.45 16.98 -10.89
N SER A 17 -3.36 17.75 -11.49
CA SER A 17 -3.20 19.20 -11.68
C SER A 17 -3.91 20.06 -10.62
N GLU A 18 -4.89 19.52 -9.90
CA GLU A 18 -5.79 20.31 -9.05
C GLU A 18 -5.74 19.93 -7.57
N ASN A 19 -5.47 18.67 -7.26
CA ASN A 19 -5.35 18.14 -5.89
C ASN A 19 -4.34 16.97 -5.89
N PRO A 20 -3.05 17.22 -6.20
CA PRO A 20 -2.09 16.15 -6.37
C PRO A 20 -1.86 15.37 -5.08
N ILE A 21 -1.51 14.10 -5.22
CA ILE A 21 -1.05 13.24 -4.12
C ILE A 21 0.17 12.45 -4.60
N THR A 22 1.19 12.37 -3.76
CA THR A 22 2.41 11.61 -4.04
C THR A 22 2.33 10.18 -3.49
N TRP A 23 3.10 9.26 -4.06
CA TRP A 23 3.24 7.90 -3.52
C TRP A 23 3.80 7.86 -2.10
N GLY A 24 4.60 8.87 -1.72
CA GLY A 24 5.07 9.05 -0.34
C GLY A 24 3.91 9.32 0.63
N GLU A 25 3.03 10.26 0.28
CA GLU A 25 1.83 10.56 1.08
C GLU A 25 0.86 9.39 1.13
N VAL A 26 0.60 8.73 0.00
CA VAL A 26 -0.20 7.49 -0.06
C VAL A 26 0.35 6.46 0.92
N SER A 27 1.68 6.25 0.92
CA SER A 27 2.32 5.30 1.85
C SER A 27 2.03 5.65 3.30
N VAL A 28 2.21 6.92 3.67
CA VAL A 28 1.99 7.38 5.04
C VAL A 28 0.54 7.18 5.46
N PHE A 29 -0.41 7.58 4.62
CA PHE A 29 -1.84 7.46 4.93
C PHE A 29 -2.31 6.01 4.98
N ILE A 30 -1.91 5.18 4.01
CA ILE A 30 -2.28 3.76 3.97
C ILE A 30 -1.65 2.99 5.14
N LEU A 31 -0.38 3.24 5.50
CA LEU A 31 0.25 2.57 6.65
C LEU A 31 -0.43 2.96 7.98
N ALA A 32 -0.81 4.23 8.13
CA ALA A 32 -1.59 4.67 9.28
C ALA A 32 -2.97 3.98 9.32
N ALA A 33 -3.66 3.93 8.18
CA ALA A 33 -4.96 3.29 8.06
C ALA A 33 -4.91 1.77 8.31
N LEU A 34 -3.87 1.07 7.84
CA LEU A 34 -3.63 -0.35 8.11
C LEU A 34 -3.39 -0.63 9.60
N SER A 35 -2.86 0.33 10.35
CA SER A 35 -2.71 0.21 11.80
C SER A 35 -4.06 0.35 12.53
N VAL A 36 -5.00 1.10 11.96
CA VAL A 36 -6.37 1.27 12.48
C VAL A 36 -7.27 0.08 12.11
N PHE A 37 -7.16 -0.41 10.87
CA PHE A 37 -7.95 -1.51 10.31
C PHE A 37 -7.10 -2.71 9.84
N PRO A 38 -6.29 -3.33 10.73
CA PRO A 38 -5.38 -4.41 10.32
C PRO A 38 -6.14 -5.69 9.97
N SER A 39 -5.70 -6.43 8.96
CA SER A 39 -6.32 -7.73 8.61
C SER A 39 -6.16 -8.76 9.73
N THR A 40 -7.14 -9.65 9.86
CA THR A 40 -7.06 -10.82 10.77
C THR A 40 -5.82 -11.69 10.49
N SER A 41 -5.39 -11.75 9.23
CA SER A 41 -4.26 -12.57 8.76
C SER A 41 -2.94 -11.79 8.67
N THR A 42 -2.78 -10.72 9.47
CA THR A 42 -1.55 -9.92 9.47
C THR A 42 -0.34 -10.76 9.89
N TYR A 43 0.57 -11.03 8.95
CA TYR A 43 1.80 -11.78 9.19
C TYR A 43 2.96 -10.88 9.63
N ARG A 44 3.09 -9.68 9.04
CA ARG A 44 4.16 -8.71 9.30
C ARG A 44 3.54 -7.36 9.63
N TYR A 45 4.20 -6.61 10.53
CA TYR A 45 3.78 -5.25 10.84
C TYR A 45 3.84 -4.38 9.56
N PRO A 46 2.80 -3.59 9.24
CA PRO A 46 2.79 -2.75 8.06
C PRO A 46 4.01 -1.84 8.02
N CYS A 47 4.83 -2.01 6.99
CA CYS A 47 6.01 -1.18 6.74
C CYS A 47 6.28 -1.19 5.22
N GLY A 48 6.76 -0.08 4.69
CA GLY A 48 7.11 0.03 3.28
C GLY A 48 7.25 1.46 2.84
N SER A 49 7.87 1.65 1.69
CA SER A 49 7.96 2.92 0.98
C SER A 49 8.05 2.65 -0.51
N PHE A 50 7.70 3.64 -1.32
CA PHE A 50 7.98 3.61 -2.75
C PHE A 50 9.35 4.22 -3.02
N THR A 51 10.08 3.66 -3.97
CA THR A 51 11.36 4.19 -4.44
C THR A 51 11.38 4.24 -5.96
N GLY A 52 11.96 5.30 -6.52
CA GLY A 52 12.23 5.39 -7.96
C GLY A 52 13.52 4.69 -8.37
N ASN A 53 14.32 4.21 -7.41
CA ASN A 53 15.59 3.53 -7.69
C ASN A 53 15.38 2.01 -7.80
N TRP A 54 15.50 1.49 -9.02
CA TRP A 54 15.29 0.07 -9.31
C TRP A 54 16.25 -0.85 -8.53
N HIS A 55 17.52 -0.45 -8.37
CA HIS A 55 18.51 -1.26 -7.65
C HIS A 55 18.13 -1.36 -6.17
N LEU A 56 17.69 -0.26 -5.59
CA LEU A 56 17.26 -0.21 -4.20
C LEU A 56 15.96 -1.00 -3.99
N ASP A 57 15.00 -0.88 -4.90
CA ASP A 57 13.77 -1.68 -4.91
C ASP A 57 14.09 -3.17 -4.98
N LYS A 58 14.98 -3.57 -5.89
CA LYS A 58 15.39 -4.98 -6.04
C LYS A 58 16.12 -5.49 -4.80
N PHE A 59 16.98 -4.66 -4.20
CA PHE A 59 17.66 -4.99 -2.96
C PHE A 59 16.65 -5.25 -1.83
N TYR A 60 15.67 -4.37 -1.62
CA TYR A 60 14.62 -4.56 -0.62
C TYR A 60 13.69 -5.74 -0.93
N SER A 61 13.37 -5.97 -2.20
CA SER A 61 12.61 -7.14 -2.62
C SER A 61 13.33 -8.43 -2.22
N ILE A 62 14.62 -8.57 -2.54
CA ILE A 62 15.40 -9.77 -2.21
C ILE A 62 15.56 -9.91 -0.68
N THR A 63 16.02 -8.85 0.00
CA THR A 63 16.42 -8.92 1.41
C THR A 63 15.25 -8.90 2.38
N LEU A 64 14.20 -8.11 2.12
CA LEU A 64 13.09 -7.95 3.05
C LEU A 64 11.87 -8.80 2.69
N HIS A 65 11.75 -9.29 1.45
CA HIS A 65 10.62 -10.13 1.03
C HIS A 65 11.07 -11.57 0.76
N TYR A 66 11.91 -11.81 -0.26
CA TYR A 66 12.20 -13.18 -0.71
C TYR A 66 13.02 -14.01 0.28
N ILE A 67 14.14 -13.49 0.81
CA ILE A 67 14.96 -14.25 1.76
C ILE A 67 14.13 -14.65 2.99
N PRO A 68 13.44 -13.74 3.71
CA PRO A 68 12.57 -14.11 4.82
C PRO A 68 11.41 -15.02 4.40
N GLY A 69 10.86 -14.81 3.20
CA GLY A 69 9.77 -15.62 2.66
C GLY A 69 10.17 -17.08 2.42
N TYR A 70 11.35 -17.33 1.83
CA TYR A 70 11.87 -18.67 1.62
C TYR A 70 12.18 -19.38 2.95
N ILE A 71 12.76 -18.67 3.92
CA ILE A 71 13.01 -19.21 5.27
C ILE A 71 11.68 -19.63 5.92
N ALA A 72 10.68 -18.73 5.90
CA ALA A 72 9.38 -19.00 6.50
C ALA A 72 8.64 -20.16 5.81
N ASP A 73 8.65 -20.21 4.48
CA ASP A 73 8.05 -21.32 3.72
C ASP A 73 8.80 -22.65 3.94
N PHE A 74 10.13 -22.62 4.12
CA PHE A 74 10.93 -23.79 4.43
C PHE A 74 10.60 -24.35 5.82
N ILE A 75 10.59 -23.49 6.85
CA ILE A 75 10.16 -23.88 8.21
C ILE A 75 8.73 -24.42 8.18
N THR A 76 7.82 -23.75 7.47
CA THR A 76 6.43 -24.20 7.30
C THR A 76 6.37 -25.63 6.75
N ARG A 77 7.19 -25.96 5.74
CA ARG A 77 7.26 -27.33 5.19
C ARG A 77 7.78 -28.34 6.21
N LEU A 78 8.83 -27.99 6.96
CA LEU A 78 9.39 -28.87 8.00
C LEU A 78 8.36 -29.20 9.09
N LEU A 79 7.50 -28.25 9.42
CA LEU A 79 6.41 -28.42 10.38
C LEU A 79 5.15 -29.07 9.77
N GLY A 80 5.22 -29.60 8.54
CA GLY A 80 4.11 -30.26 7.85
C GLY A 80 3.05 -29.30 7.27
N GLY A 81 3.29 -27.99 7.32
CA GLY A 81 2.39 -26.97 6.79
C GLY A 81 2.57 -26.72 5.29
N LYS A 82 1.62 -25.94 4.73
CA LYS A 82 1.63 -25.55 3.31
C LYS A 82 2.36 -24.21 3.12
N PRO A 83 3.46 -24.15 2.35
CA PRO A 83 4.18 -22.91 2.05
C PRO A 83 3.37 -22.00 1.11
N ILE A 84 3.27 -20.71 1.43
CA ILE A 84 2.46 -19.74 0.65
C ILE A 84 3.14 -18.38 0.47
N ILE A 85 4.13 -18.03 1.28
CA ILE A 85 4.63 -16.65 1.40
C ILE A 85 5.36 -16.23 0.12
N VAL A 86 6.26 -17.07 -0.40
CA VAL A 86 7.00 -16.75 -1.64
C VAL A 86 6.06 -16.62 -2.83
N ARG A 87 4.98 -17.41 -2.86
CA ARG A 87 3.96 -17.33 -3.90
C ARG A 87 3.20 -16.01 -3.84
N LEU A 88 2.91 -15.51 -2.63
CA LEU A 88 2.28 -14.22 -2.44
C LEU A 88 3.18 -13.08 -2.93
N PHE A 89 4.47 -13.09 -2.57
CA PHE A 89 5.43 -12.07 -3.04
C PHE A 89 5.59 -12.08 -4.56
N ARG A 90 5.63 -13.25 -5.20
CA ARG A 90 5.66 -13.33 -6.67
C ARG A 90 4.45 -12.67 -7.33
N LYS A 91 3.25 -12.88 -6.76
CA LYS A 91 2.03 -12.21 -7.26
C LYS A 91 2.08 -10.70 -7.06
N PHE A 92 2.60 -10.26 -5.91
CA PHE A 92 2.79 -8.85 -5.62
C PHE A 92 3.75 -8.20 -6.64
N ASP A 93 4.92 -8.81 -6.87
CA ASP A 93 5.89 -8.30 -7.86
C ASP A 93 5.30 -8.26 -9.28
N GLN A 94 4.53 -9.28 -9.68
CA GLN A 94 3.84 -9.27 -10.97
C GLN A 94 2.88 -8.09 -11.09
N ALA A 95 2.06 -7.84 -10.07
CA ALA A 95 1.16 -6.70 -10.05
C ALA A 95 1.93 -5.36 -10.07
N ALA A 96 3.00 -5.24 -9.29
CA ALA A 96 3.85 -4.06 -9.27
C ALA A 96 4.50 -3.78 -10.63
N ASN A 97 5.00 -4.82 -11.31
CA ASN A 97 5.59 -4.71 -12.65
C ASN A 97 4.56 -4.24 -13.69
N VAL A 98 3.33 -4.79 -13.66
CA VAL A 98 2.25 -4.35 -14.56
C VAL A 98 1.88 -2.88 -14.30
N LEU A 99 1.92 -2.43 -13.05
CA LEU A 99 1.57 -1.06 -12.67
C LEU A 99 2.71 -0.07 -12.84
N GLN A 100 3.95 -0.52 -13.05
CA GLN A 100 5.15 0.34 -13.05
C GLN A 100 5.02 1.55 -13.98
N ALA A 101 4.53 1.36 -15.21
CA ALA A 101 4.37 2.46 -16.16
C ALA A 101 3.41 3.56 -15.67
N PHE A 102 2.44 3.21 -14.84
CA PHE A 102 1.45 4.13 -14.28
C PHE A 102 1.94 4.78 -12.99
N THR A 103 2.78 4.09 -12.21
CA THR A 103 3.23 4.57 -10.90
C THR A 103 4.54 5.36 -10.97
N THR A 104 5.39 5.17 -11.99
CA THR A 104 6.70 5.84 -12.09
C THR A 104 6.74 7.01 -13.07
N LYS A 105 5.66 7.24 -13.83
CA LYS A 105 5.56 8.34 -14.79
C LYS A 105 4.53 9.36 -14.31
N THR A 106 4.80 10.63 -14.54
CA THR A 106 3.82 11.69 -14.35
C THR A 106 2.95 11.79 -15.59
N TRP A 107 1.64 11.70 -15.40
CA TRP A 107 0.66 11.84 -16.47
C TRP A 107 -0.06 13.16 -16.32
N HIS A 108 -0.09 13.95 -17.40
CA HIS A 108 -0.81 15.20 -17.44
C HIS A 108 -2.05 15.04 -18.31
N PHE A 109 -3.22 15.15 -17.71
CA PHE A 109 -4.50 15.05 -18.42
C PHE A 109 -5.13 16.45 -18.49
N GLN A 110 -5.51 16.85 -19.71
CA GLN A 110 -6.28 18.06 -19.90
C GLN A 110 -7.67 17.87 -19.30
N HIS A 111 -8.13 18.84 -18.51
CA HIS A 111 -9.40 18.76 -17.79
C HIS A 111 -10.33 19.94 -18.11
N THR A 112 -10.08 20.66 -19.21
CA THR A 112 -10.89 21.80 -19.65
C THR A 112 -12.36 21.44 -19.83
N ASN A 113 -12.65 20.30 -20.44
CA ASN A 113 -14.03 19.82 -20.61
C ASN A 113 -14.72 19.61 -19.25
N ARG A 114 -14.02 19.07 -18.25
CA ARG A 114 -14.57 18.87 -16.90
C ARG A 114 -14.89 20.20 -16.24
N LEU A 115 -14.00 21.19 -16.36
CA LEU A 115 -14.25 22.53 -15.80
C LEU A 115 -15.46 23.18 -16.46
N PHE A 116 -15.61 23.05 -17.78
CA PHE A 116 -16.79 23.53 -18.49
C PHE A 116 -18.07 22.82 -18.03
N LEU A 117 -18.05 21.49 -17.91
CA LEU A 117 -19.17 20.71 -17.39
C LEU A 117 -19.60 21.21 -16.00
N ILE A 118 -18.65 21.33 -15.08
CA ILE A 118 -18.94 21.74 -13.69
C ILE A 118 -19.43 23.20 -13.65
N ASN A 119 -18.80 24.12 -14.37
CA ASN A 119 -19.09 25.55 -14.21
C ASN A 119 -20.31 26.00 -15.01
N GLU A 120 -20.47 25.49 -16.22
CA GLU A 120 -21.44 26.04 -17.19
C GLU A 120 -22.66 25.14 -17.39
N LEU A 121 -22.53 23.82 -17.23
CA LEU A 121 -23.61 22.87 -17.55
C LEU A 121 -24.33 22.31 -16.31
N MET A 122 -23.61 22.02 -15.23
CA MET A 122 -24.18 21.38 -14.05
C MET A 122 -24.94 22.38 -13.17
N SER A 123 -26.20 22.07 -12.87
CA SER A 123 -26.98 22.78 -11.87
C SER A 123 -26.44 22.53 -10.46
N LYS A 124 -26.92 23.30 -9.46
CA LYS A 124 -26.56 23.04 -8.05
C LYS A 124 -26.95 21.62 -7.60
N GLU A 125 -28.06 21.10 -8.09
CA GLU A 125 -28.52 19.75 -7.75
C GLU A 125 -27.65 18.68 -8.42
N ASP A 126 -27.24 18.90 -9.67
CA ASP A 126 -26.32 17.97 -10.37
C ASP A 126 -24.98 17.87 -9.65
N LYS A 127 -24.41 19.01 -9.21
CA LYS A 127 -23.16 19.02 -8.43
C LYS A 127 -23.29 18.26 -7.12
N ARG A 128 -24.47 18.30 -6.50
CA ARG A 128 -24.76 17.59 -5.25
C ARG A 128 -24.90 16.08 -5.48
N LEU A 129 -25.52 15.66 -6.57
CA LEU A 129 -25.75 14.25 -6.91
C LEU A 129 -24.51 13.60 -7.51
N PHE A 130 -23.71 14.36 -8.27
CA PHE A 130 -22.56 13.88 -9.03
C PHE A 130 -21.33 14.75 -8.73
N ASP A 131 -20.76 14.58 -7.54
CA ASP A 131 -19.55 15.33 -7.17
C ASP A 131 -18.38 14.94 -8.08
N CYS A 132 -17.98 15.90 -8.91
CA CYS A 132 -16.85 15.79 -9.83
C CYS A 132 -15.71 16.76 -9.45
N ASP A 133 -15.83 17.46 -8.32
CA ASP A 133 -14.78 18.34 -7.82
C ASP A 133 -13.73 17.54 -7.03
N ILE A 134 -12.60 17.30 -7.66
CA ILE A 134 -11.52 16.51 -7.08
C ILE A 134 -10.81 17.24 -5.93
N LYS A 135 -10.99 18.56 -5.81
CA LYS A 135 -10.44 19.35 -4.70
C LYS A 135 -11.15 19.06 -3.38
N SER A 136 -12.37 18.51 -3.41
CA SER A 136 -13.10 18.12 -2.20
C SER A 136 -12.51 16.89 -1.50
N ILE A 137 -11.66 16.11 -2.21
CA ILE A 137 -11.09 14.88 -1.68
C ILE A 137 -10.05 15.19 -0.61
N ALA A 138 -10.37 14.81 0.62
CA ALA A 138 -9.44 14.76 1.73
C ALA A 138 -8.69 13.42 1.70
N TRP A 139 -7.45 13.44 1.19
CA TRP A 139 -6.68 12.22 0.86
C TRP A 139 -6.45 11.27 2.04
N ARG A 140 -6.31 11.80 3.26
CA ARG A 140 -6.11 11.00 4.47
C ARG A 140 -7.36 10.19 4.80
N GLU A 141 -8.51 10.84 4.81
CA GLU A 141 -9.83 10.25 5.08
C GLU A 141 -10.18 9.25 3.98
N PHE A 142 -9.94 9.62 2.72
CA PHE A 142 -10.09 8.72 1.58
C PHE A 142 -9.27 7.43 1.75
N CYS A 143 -7.98 7.54 2.13
CA CYS A 143 -7.14 6.36 2.35
C CYS A 143 -7.62 5.51 3.54
N LEU A 144 -8.15 6.15 4.58
CA LEU A 144 -8.71 5.46 5.75
C LEU A 144 -9.94 4.63 5.35
N ASP A 145 -10.88 5.26 4.65
CA ASP A 145 -12.10 4.61 4.15
C ASP A 145 -11.77 3.54 3.10
N TYR A 146 -10.78 3.77 2.25
CA TYR A 146 -10.28 2.80 1.30
C TYR A 146 -9.81 1.51 2.00
N VAL A 147 -8.96 1.61 3.03
CA VAL A 147 -8.48 0.43 3.76
C VAL A 147 -9.61 -0.26 4.52
N ALA A 148 -10.52 0.49 5.13
CA ALA A 148 -11.71 -0.07 5.78
C ALA A 148 -12.62 -0.81 4.76
N GLY A 149 -12.79 -0.24 3.56
CA GLY A 149 -13.50 -0.84 2.45
C GLY A 149 -12.85 -2.13 1.94
N VAL A 150 -11.52 -2.13 1.77
CA VAL A 150 -10.76 -3.33 1.40
C VAL A 150 -10.98 -4.44 2.42
N ARG A 151 -10.91 -4.14 3.72
CA ARG A 151 -11.23 -5.11 4.78
C ARG A 151 -12.63 -5.69 4.62
N LYS A 152 -13.63 -4.82 4.52
CA LYS A 152 -15.05 -5.21 4.53
C LYS A 152 -15.47 -5.96 3.28
N PHE A 153 -15.08 -5.48 2.10
CA PHE A 153 -15.62 -5.93 0.83
C PHE A 153 -14.69 -6.88 0.08
N LEU A 154 -13.37 -6.63 0.10
CA LEU A 154 -12.40 -7.47 -0.62
C LEU A 154 -11.95 -8.66 0.23
N LEU A 155 -11.53 -8.40 1.46
CA LEU A 155 -11.11 -9.45 2.40
C LEU A 155 -12.29 -10.13 3.08
N LYS A 156 -13.48 -9.52 3.02
CA LYS A 156 -14.73 -10.02 3.64
C LYS A 156 -14.56 -10.30 5.13
N GLU A 157 -13.76 -9.48 5.82
CA GLU A 157 -13.54 -9.59 7.26
C GLU A 157 -14.56 -8.72 8.02
N PRO A 158 -15.45 -9.31 8.85
CA PRO A 158 -16.42 -8.54 9.61
C PRO A 158 -15.76 -7.53 10.55
N MET A 159 -16.41 -6.39 10.81
CA MET A 159 -15.89 -5.39 11.75
C MET A 159 -15.82 -5.92 13.20
N SER A 160 -16.60 -6.94 13.54
CA SER A 160 -16.53 -7.61 14.85
C SER A 160 -15.18 -8.30 15.10
N THR A 161 -14.41 -8.64 14.07
CA THR A 161 -13.08 -9.28 14.22
C THR A 161 -11.95 -8.26 14.39
N LEU A 162 -12.26 -6.96 14.35
CA LEU A 162 -11.27 -5.89 14.33
C LEU A 162 -10.43 -5.83 15.60
N GLU A 163 -11.03 -6.06 16.77
CA GLU A 163 -10.32 -6.06 18.04
C GLU A 163 -9.28 -7.19 18.10
N GLY A 164 -9.67 -8.40 17.68
CA GLY A 164 -8.77 -9.53 17.56
C GLY A 164 -7.63 -9.26 16.58
N ALA A 165 -7.92 -8.64 15.45
CA ALA A 165 -6.90 -8.26 14.46
C ALA A 165 -5.91 -7.21 15.01
N ARG A 166 -6.38 -6.23 15.78
CA ARG A 166 -5.52 -5.26 16.49
C ARG A 166 -4.66 -5.92 17.57
N LYS A 167 -5.19 -6.92 18.27
CA LYS A 167 -4.39 -7.74 19.20
C LYS A 167 -3.31 -8.51 18.46
N ASN A 168 -3.63 -9.15 17.34
CA ASN A 168 -2.63 -9.83 16.50
C ASN A 168 -1.56 -8.86 15.99
N LEU A 169 -1.94 -7.67 15.53
CA LEU A 169 -0.98 -6.64 15.09
C LEU A 169 0.00 -6.26 16.21
N ARG A 170 -0.48 -6.10 17.45
CA ARG A 170 0.39 -5.84 18.62
C ARG A 170 1.36 -6.99 18.90
N ILE A 171 0.89 -8.25 18.80
CA ILE A 171 1.77 -9.42 18.95
C ILE A 171 2.86 -9.41 17.88
N VAL A 172 2.48 -9.15 16.63
CA VAL A 172 3.41 -9.04 15.50
C VAL A 172 4.43 -7.91 15.71
N PHE A 173 3.99 -6.76 16.24
CA PHE A 173 4.87 -5.64 16.59
C PHE A 173 5.92 -6.05 17.63
N TYR A 174 5.49 -6.59 18.77
CA TYR A 174 6.42 -6.99 19.83
C TYR A 174 7.35 -8.12 19.39
N ARG A 175 6.85 -9.09 18.63
CA ARG A 175 7.68 -10.13 18.03
C ARG A 175 8.78 -9.53 17.15
N ASN A 176 8.44 -8.58 16.28
CA ASN A 176 9.41 -7.93 15.41
C ASN A 176 10.43 -7.12 16.21
N LEU A 177 9.98 -6.39 17.24
CA LEU A 177 10.85 -5.63 18.14
C LEU A 177 11.82 -6.56 18.89
N SER A 178 11.34 -7.67 19.44
CA SER A 178 12.17 -8.67 20.11
C SER A 178 13.24 -9.25 19.19
N ILE A 179 12.89 -9.59 17.94
CA ILE A 179 13.86 -10.08 16.95
C ILE A 179 14.93 -9.03 16.67
N GLN A 180 14.56 -7.77 16.49
CA GLN A 180 15.50 -6.67 16.25
C GLN A 180 16.43 -6.46 17.46
N LEU A 181 15.88 -6.43 18.67
CA LEU A 181 16.67 -6.28 19.90
C LEU A 181 17.69 -7.42 20.06
N VAL A 182 17.27 -8.67 19.87
CA VAL A 182 18.18 -9.83 19.93
C VAL A 182 19.27 -9.72 18.86
N PHE A 183 18.92 -9.35 17.64
CA PHE A 183 19.88 -9.16 16.55
C PHE A 183 20.92 -8.07 16.87
N PHE A 184 20.49 -6.90 17.37
CA PHE A 184 21.42 -5.82 17.71
C PHE A 184 22.28 -6.14 18.93
N LEU A 185 21.72 -6.76 19.97
CA LEU A 185 22.48 -7.16 21.17
C LEU A 185 23.54 -8.22 20.85
N THR A 186 23.18 -9.23 20.05
CA THR A 186 24.13 -10.27 19.64
C THR A 186 25.23 -9.68 18.76
N THR A 187 24.88 -8.83 17.79
CA THR A 187 25.87 -8.15 16.94
C THR A 187 26.82 -7.27 17.77
N ALA A 188 26.29 -6.49 18.71
CA ALA A 188 27.10 -5.65 19.60
C ALA A 188 28.03 -6.46 20.49
N TYR A 189 27.55 -7.58 21.04
CA TYR A 189 28.37 -8.52 21.82
C TYR A 189 29.54 -9.05 21.00
N TYR A 190 29.29 -9.57 19.79
CA TYR A 190 30.37 -10.09 18.93
C TYR A 190 31.39 -9.02 18.53
N LEU A 191 30.93 -7.80 18.25
CA LEU A 191 31.84 -6.68 17.95
C LEU A 191 32.70 -6.32 19.16
N ALA A 192 32.11 -6.20 20.35
CA ALA A 192 32.84 -5.88 21.57
C ALA A 192 33.85 -6.98 21.96
N SER A 193 33.48 -8.25 21.80
CA SER A 193 34.39 -9.39 21.97
C SER A 193 35.53 -9.39 20.94
N SER A 194 35.27 -8.98 19.70
CA SER A 194 36.31 -8.89 18.65
C SER A 194 37.31 -7.76 18.84
N ILE A 195 36.93 -6.70 19.58
CA ILE A 195 37.76 -5.53 19.88
C ILE A 195 38.49 -5.71 21.24
N GLY A 196 38.26 -6.83 21.94
CA GLY A 196 38.90 -7.14 23.22
C GLY A 196 38.32 -6.37 24.41
N VAL A 197 37.09 -5.84 24.29
CA VAL A 197 36.42 -5.09 25.37
C VAL A 197 36.04 -5.99 26.55
N PHE A 198 35.94 -7.30 26.32
CA PHE A 198 35.57 -8.31 27.33
C PHE A 198 36.67 -9.37 27.56
N SER A 199 37.91 -9.07 27.17
CA SER A 199 39.10 -9.89 27.42
C SER A 199 40.07 -9.19 28.37
#